data_AF-A0A958WQ38-F1
#
_entry.id   AF-A0A958WQ38-F1
#
_cell.length_a   1.000
_cell.length_b   1.000
_cell.length_c   1.000
_cell.angle_alpha   90.00
_cell.angle_beta   90.00
_cell.angle_gamma   90.00
#
_symmetry.space_group_name_H-M   'P 1'
#
loop_
_entity.id
_entity.type
_entity.pdbx_description
1 polymer ?
#
loop_
_entity_poly.entity_id
_entity_poly.type
_entity_poly.pdbx_seq_one_letter_code
_entity_poly.pdbx_strand_id
1 'polypeptide(L)'
;IRTGEEWAEPILKQHPDFKGEYPRMVLFHGTADSLVSIVNAQEMVKQYKALHHIDSAPEIIKNFDGNENVTLERYVDKNGKDVVDLYSINMKHGISVSPGEGKKQGGKKAMFAHDTKFHSTYWAAKFFGIVNEELTKQLLICITCMQQIY
;
A
#
# COMPACT_ATOMS: atom_id res chain seq x y z
N ILE A 1 9.24 -6.66 -20.32
CA ILE A 1 9.95 -6.46 -19.04
C ILE A 1 11.06 -5.46 -19.32
N ARG A 2 11.14 -4.36 -18.56
CA ARG A 2 12.16 -3.32 -18.67
C ARG A 2 12.89 -3.14 -17.34
N THR A 3 14.03 -2.46 -17.35
CA THR A 3 14.70 -2.01 -16.12
C THR A 3 13.95 -0.83 -15.50
N GLY A 4 14.31 -0.47 -14.26
CA GLY A 4 13.74 0.72 -13.61
C GLY A 4 14.10 2.00 -14.37
N GLU A 5 15.34 2.10 -14.85
CA GLU A 5 15.86 3.25 -15.60
C GLU A 5 15.13 3.42 -16.92
N GLU A 6 14.92 2.32 -17.66
CA GLU A 6 14.13 2.32 -18.91
C GLU A 6 12.68 2.76 -18.68
N TRP A 7 12.12 2.48 -17.50
CA TRP A 7 10.79 2.97 -17.12
C TRP A 7 10.79 4.42 -16.64
N ALA A 8 11.85 4.88 -15.98
CA ALA A 8 11.96 6.25 -15.47
C ALA A 8 12.31 7.27 -16.57
N GLU A 9 13.11 6.87 -17.57
CA GLU A 9 13.59 7.77 -18.62
C GLU A 9 12.48 8.57 -19.33
N PRO A 10 11.34 7.98 -19.76
CA PRO A 10 10.26 8.74 -20.38
C PRO A 10 9.62 9.75 -19.42
N ILE A 11 9.55 9.45 -18.12
CA ILE A 11 8.99 10.36 -17.10
C ILE A 11 9.94 11.54 -16.87
N LEU A 12 11.23 11.28 -16.77
CA LEU A 12 12.25 12.33 -16.64
C LEU A 12 12.27 13.26 -17.86
N LYS A 13 12.07 12.72 -19.06
CA LYS A 13 12.02 13.51 -20.31
C LYS A 13 10.76 14.38 -20.44
N GLN A 14 9.65 14.04 -19.77
CA GLN A 14 8.42 14.83 -19.84
C GLN A 14 8.56 16.21 -19.17
N HIS A 15 9.37 16.29 -18.10
CA HIS A 15 9.62 17.56 -17.42
C HIS A 15 11.08 17.61 -16.88
N PRO A 16 12.08 17.83 -17.75
CA PRO A 16 13.50 17.71 -17.40
C PRO A 16 13.97 18.66 -16.28
N ASP A 17 13.29 19.81 -16.14
CA ASP A 17 13.60 20.81 -15.13
C ASP A 17 12.88 20.56 -13.79
N PHE A 18 12.16 19.45 -13.63
CA PHE A 18 11.51 19.10 -12.37
C PHE A 18 12.58 18.85 -11.29
N LYS A 19 12.50 19.60 -10.18
CA LYS A 19 13.38 19.44 -9.01
C LYS A 19 12.61 19.04 -7.74
N GLY A 20 11.30 18.80 -7.86
CA GLY A 20 10.47 18.38 -6.73
C GLY A 20 10.63 16.90 -6.41
N GLU A 21 9.97 16.45 -5.35
CA GLU A 21 9.85 15.02 -5.06
C GLU A 21 8.76 14.40 -5.94
N TYR A 22 9.02 13.20 -6.47
CA TYR A 22 7.98 12.39 -7.07
C TYR A 22 6.96 11.94 -6.00
N PRO A 23 5.69 11.74 -6.36
CA PRO A 23 4.70 11.26 -5.40
C PRO A 23 5.07 9.87 -4.88
N ARG A 24 4.61 9.57 -3.67
CA ARG A 24 4.61 8.20 -3.14
C ARG A 24 3.53 7.37 -3.82
N MET A 25 3.70 6.06 -3.85
CA MET A 25 2.80 5.12 -4.52
C MET A 25 2.40 3.96 -3.62
N VAL A 26 1.13 3.58 -3.69
CA VAL A 26 0.63 2.33 -3.12
C VAL A 26 -0.15 1.57 -4.18
N LEU A 27 0.14 0.29 -4.32
CA LEU A 27 -0.41 -0.61 -5.32
C LEU A 27 -1.13 -1.76 -4.61
N PHE A 28 -2.29 -2.13 -5.15
CA PHE A 28 -3.07 -3.29 -4.70
C PHE A 28 -3.36 -4.14 -5.92
N HIS A 29 -2.93 -5.39 -5.93
CA HIS A 29 -3.08 -6.23 -7.11
C HIS A 29 -3.44 -7.67 -6.75
N GLY A 30 -4.38 -8.24 -7.52
CA GLY A 30 -4.81 -9.63 -7.36
C GLY A 30 -3.80 -10.61 -7.96
N THR A 31 -3.29 -11.57 -7.18
CA THR A 31 -2.34 -12.57 -7.67
C THR A 31 -2.99 -13.60 -8.62
N ALA A 32 -4.32 -13.70 -8.61
CA ALA A 32 -5.11 -14.53 -9.51
C ALA A 32 -5.84 -13.70 -10.58
N ASP A 33 -5.39 -12.47 -10.85
CA ASP A 33 -5.94 -11.61 -11.89
C ASP A 33 -5.57 -12.14 -13.30
N SER A 34 -6.58 -12.61 -14.03
CA SER A 34 -6.42 -13.12 -15.40
C SER A 34 -6.65 -12.07 -16.49
N LEU A 35 -7.01 -10.84 -16.13
CA LEU A 35 -7.25 -9.74 -17.07
C LEU A 35 -6.06 -8.79 -17.13
N VAL A 36 -5.45 -8.50 -15.98
CA VAL A 36 -4.27 -7.64 -15.86
C VAL A 36 -3.19 -8.37 -15.09
N SER A 37 -2.11 -8.73 -15.78
CA SER A 37 -0.99 -9.46 -15.19
C SER A 37 -0.37 -8.70 -14.02
N ILE A 38 -0.12 -9.41 -12.92
CA ILE A 38 0.62 -8.92 -11.74
C ILE A 38 1.98 -8.33 -12.09
N VAL A 39 2.57 -8.76 -13.21
CA VAL A 39 3.81 -8.20 -13.75
C VAL A 39 3.71 -6.69 -13.94
N ASN A 40 2.54 -6.16 -14.32
CA ASN A 40 2.36 -4.71 -14.46
C ASN A 40 2.59 -3.95 -13.14
N ALA A 41 2.14 -4.50 -12.01
CA ALA A 41 2.40 -3.91 -10.70
C ALA A 41 3.90 -3.95 -10.37
N GLN A 42 4.58 -5.05 -10.68
CA GLN A 42 6.04 -5.18 -10.50
C GLN A 42 6.82 -4.20 -11.38
N GLU A 43 6.39 -3.96 -12.62
CA GLU A 43 6.99 -2.97 -13.51
C GLU A 43 6.76 -1.53 -12.99
N MET A 44 5.58 -1.22 -12.44
CA MET A 44 5.34 0.08 -11.78
C MET A 44 6.24 0.29 -10.56
N VAL A 45 6.45 -0.76 -9.75
CA VAL A 45 7.41 -0.72 -8.64
C VAL A 45 8.81 -0.37 -9.14
N LYS A 46 9.30 -1.02 -10.21
CA LYS A 46 10.61 -0.70 -10.81
C LYS A 46 10.72 0.76 -11.23
N GLN A 47 9.69 1.28 -11.90
CA GLN A 47 9.64 2.69 -12.33
C GLN A 47 9.78 3.63 -11.12
N TYR A 48 8.95 3.44 -10.09
CA TYR A 48 8.95 4.31 -8.93
C TYR A 48 10.22 4.18 -8.09
N LYS A 49 10.78 2.97 -7.96
CA LYS A 49 12.09 2.79 -7.34
C LYS A 49 13.16 3.63 -8.04
N ALA A 50 13.21 3.60 -9.37
CA ALA A 50 14.18 4.38 -10.14
C ALA A 50 13.97 5.89 -10.01
N LEU A 51 12.72 6.37 -10.03
CA LEU A 51 12.38 7.78 -9.82
C LEU A 51 12.76 8.30 -8.43
N HIS A 52 12.77 7.42 -7.42
CA HIS A 52 13.11 7.74 -6.04
C HIS A 52 14.53 7.30 -5.64
N HIS A 53 15.33 6.80 -6.58
CA HIS A 53 16.70 6.31 -6.34
C HIS A 53 16.79 5.25 -5.23
N ILE A 54 15.85 4.29 -5.22
CA ILE A 54 15.78 3.21 -4.24
C ILE A 54 16.41 1.95 -4.82
N ASP A 55 17.56 1.56 -4.29
CA ASP A 55 18.25 0.32 -4.67
C ASP A 55 18.02 -0.83 -3.68
N SER A 56 17.47 -0.53 -2.50
CA SER A 56 17.20 -1.52 -1.46
C SER A 56 16.14 -2.56 -1.89
N ALA A 57 16.27 -3.74 -1.31
CA ALA A 57 15.21 -4.75 -1.32
C ALA A 57 14.03 -4.28 -0.44
N PRO A 58 12.79 -4.70 -0.75
CA PRO A 58 11.66 -4.35 0.10
C PRO A 58 11.73 -5.07 1.44
N GLU A 59 11.10 -4.47 2.45
CA GLU A 59 10.60 -5.23 3.59
C GLU A 59 9.40 -6.06 3.13
N ILE A 60 9.44 -7.38 3.34
CA ILE A 60 8.37 -8.30 2.96
C ILE A 60 7.62 -8.75 4.20
N ILE A 61 6.35 -8.36 4.30
CA ILE A 61 5.45 -8.72 5.39
C ILE A 61 4.41 -9.69 4.86
N LYS A 62 4.60 -10.98 5.15
CA LYS A 62 3.60 -12.02 4.89
C LYS A 62 2.50 -11.97 5.94
N ASN A 63 1.33 -12.50 5.60
CA ASN A 63 0.15 -12.53 6.48
C ASN A 63 -0.17 -11.14 7.04
N PHE A 64 -0.15 -10.14 6.16
CA PHE A 64 -0.21 -8.74 6.57
C PHE A 64 -1.48 -8.45 7.37
N ASP A 65 -1.34 -7.80 8.53
CA ASP A 65 -2.42 -7.54 9.49
C ASP A 65 -3.21 -8.79 9.91
N GLY A 66 -2.53 -9.94 9.97
CA GLY A 66 -3.15 -11.24 10.31
C GLY A 66 -3.92 -11.87 9.15
N ASN A 67 -3.84 -11.32 7.94
CA ASN A 67 -4.53 -11.85 6.76
C ASN A 67 -3.56 -12.61 5.86
N GLU A 68 -3.67 -13.95 5.84
CA GLU A 68 -2.84 -14.85 5.04
C GLU A 68 -2.96 -14.65 3.52
N ASN A 69 -4.04 -14.01 3.06
CA ASN A 69 -4.23 -13.72 1.64
C ASN A 69 -3.44 -12.50 1.16
N VAL A 70 -2.77 -11.77 2.06
CA VAL A 70 -2.12 -10.50 1.73
C VAL A 70 -0.65 -10.53 2.11
N THR A 71 0.20 -10.24 1.13
CA THR A 71 1.62 -9.95 1.32
C THR A 71 1.88 -8.50 0.96
N LEU A 72 2.58 -7.78 1.83
CA LEU A 72 3.06 -6.43 1.57
C LEU A 72 4.55 -6.48 1.23
N GLU A 73 4.94 -5.84 0.14
CA GLU A 73 6.31 -5.44 -0.14
C GLU A 73 6.42 -3.92 0.02
N ARG A 74 7.27 -3.48 0.94
CA ARG A 74 7.44 -2.07 1.30
C ARG A 74 8.84 -1.58 0.95
N TYR A 75 8.90 -0.49 0.20
CA TYR A 75 10.13 0.18 -0.20
C TYR A 75 10.21 1.54 0.49
N VAL A 76 11.32 1.76 1.20
CA VAL A 76 11.60 3.00 1.92
C VAL A 76 12.72 3.78 1.25
N ASP A 77 12.69 5.11 1.37
CA ASP A 77 13.81 5.95 0.97
C ASP A 77 14.97 5.89 2.00
N LYS A 78 16.04 6.63 1.70
CA LYS A 78 17.22 6.76 2.59
C LYS A 78 16.91 7.35 3.98
N ASN A 79 15.77 8.02 4.14
CA ASN A 79 15.33 8.61 5.41
C ASN A 79 14.35 7.69 6.17
N GLY A 80 14.06 6.49 5.62
CA GLY A 80 13.12 5.54 6.21
C GLY A 80 11.65 5.89 5.95
N LYS A 81 11.34 6.77 5.00
CA LYS A 81 9.97 7.11 4.61
C LYS A 81 9.46 6.08 3.60
N ASP A 82 8.28 5.51 3.84
CA ASP A 82 7.60 4.62 2.90
C ASP A 82 7.36 5.37 1.58
N VAL A 83 7.87 4.84 0.46
CA VAL A 83 7.74 5.44 -0.88
C VAL A 83 6.85 4.60 -1.78
N VAL A 84 7.05 3.29 -1.78
CA VAL A 84 6.24 2.34 -2.56
C VAL A 84 5.78 1.21 -1.67
N ASP A 85 4.48 1.00 -1.59
CA ASP A 85 3.88 -0.20 -1.00
C ASP A 85 3.20 -1.02 -2.11
N LEU A 86 3.50 -2.31 -2.22
CA LEU A 86 2.80 -3.26 -3.08
C LEU A 86 2.11 -4.32 -2.23
N TYR A 87 0.78 -4.30 -2.24
CA TYR A 87 -0.06 -5.35 -1.66
C TYR A 87 -0.43 -6.38 -2.72
N SER A 88 0.16 -7.56 -2.62
CA SER A 88 -0.24 -8.74 -3.38
C SER A 88 -1.33 -9.48 -2.64
N ILE A 89 -2.51 -9.60 -3.26
CA ILE A 89 -3.73 -10.10 -2.64
C ILE A 89 -4.20 -11.35 -3.37
N ASN A 90 -4.47 -12.45 -2.67
CA ASN A 90 -5.05 -13.67 -3.25
C ASN A 90 -6.51 -13.45 -3.69
N MET A 91 -6.69 -12.81 -4.85
CA MET A 91 -7.99 -12.53 -5.46
C MET A 91 -7.86 -12.40 -6.99
N LYS A 92 -9.01 -12.49 -7.67
CA LYS A 92 -9.13 -12.20 -9.11
C LYS A 92 -9.14 -10.69 -9.36
N HIS A 93 -9.29 -10.30 -10.62
CA HIS A 93 -9.45 -8.90 -11.03
C HIS A 93 -10.54 -8.18 -10.22
N GLY A 94 -10.21 -7.00 -9.69
CA GLY A 94 -11.13 -6.17 -8.92
C GLY A 94 -10.46 -5.51 -7.72
N ILE A 95 -11.30 -4.97 -6.84
CA ILE A 95 -10.88 -4.33 -5.59
C ILE A 95 -11.13 -5.24 -4.39
N SER A 96 -10.30 -5.03 -3.38
CA SER A 96 -10.33 -5.78 -2.12
C SER A 96 -11.18 -5.03 -1.10
N VAL A 97 -12.27 -5.66 -0.64
CA VAL A 97 -13.18 -5.12 0.38
C VAL A 97 -13.21 -6.01 1.62
N SER A 98 -13.65 -5.45 2.74
CA SER A 98 -13.88 -6.18 3.99
C SER A 98 -15.16 -5.66 4.61
N PRO A 99 -16.36 -6.08 4.14
CA PRO A 99 -17.62 -5.52 4.60
C PRO A 99 -17.78 -5.63 6.13
N GLY A 100 -18.25 -4.54 6.75
CA GLY A 100 -18.43 -4.43 8.19
C GLY A 100 -18.28 -2.98 8.66
N GLU A 101 -18.46 -2.75 9.96
CA GLU A 101 -18.44 -1.41 10.57
C GLU A 101 -17.15 -1.13 11.36
N GLY A 102 -16.26 -2.11 11.48
CA GLY A 102 -14.98 -1.94 12.14
C GLY A 102 -14.07 -0.93 11.43
N LYS A 103 -13.08 -0.39 12.15
CA LYS A 103 -12.16 0.66 11.65
C LYS A 103 -11.48 0.32 10.32
N LYS A 104 -11.12 -0.95 10.12
CA LYS A 104 -10.45 -1.47 8.91
C LYS A 104 -11.41 -2.19 7.96
N GLN A 105 -12.71 -2.07 8.19
CA GLN A 105 -13.77 -2.66 7.38
C GLN A 105 -14.43 -1.58 6.51
N GLY A 106 -15.06 -2.01 5.43
CA GLY A 106 -15.71 -1.15 4.46
C GLY A 106 -15.89 -1.82 3.10
N GLY A 107 -16.70 -1.15 2.27
CA GLY A 107 -17.10 -1.65 0.97
C GLY A 107 -18.22 -2.69 1.03
N LYS A 108 -18.66 -3.13 -0.16
CA LYS A 108 -19.68 -4.15 -0.36
C LYS A 108 -19.21 -5.09 -1.47
N LYS A 109 -19.58 -6.37 -1.38
CA LYS A 109 -19.32 -7.33 -2.45
C LYS A 109 -20.06 -6.93 -3.72
N ALA A 110 -19.39 -7.05 -4.86
CA ALA A 110 -19.94 -6.81 -6.18
C ALA A 110 -19.13 -7.61 -7.22
N MET A 111 -19.49 -7.53 -8.50
CA MET A 111 -18.82 -8.27 -9.58
C MET A 111 -17.29 -8.11 -9.58
N PHE A 112 -16.79 -6.91 -9.25
CA PHE A 112 -15.36 -6.60 -9.18
C PHE A 112 -14.94 -6.11 -7.78
N ALA A 113 -15.68 -6.48 -6.74
CA ALA A 113 -15.34 -6.17 -5.36
C ALA A 113 -15.42 -7.45 -4.51
N HIS A 114 -14.25 -7.97 -4.14
CA HIS A 114 -14.09 -9.27 -3.49
C HIS A 114 -13.92 -9.09 -1.98
N ASP A 115 -14.68 -9.86 -1.19
CA ASP A 115 -14.50 -9.91 0.26
C ASP A 115 -13.30 -10.79 0.60
N THR A 116 -12.16 -10.15 0.75
CA THR A 116 -10.86 -10.77 1.05
C THR A 116 -10.48 -10.62 2.52
N LYS A 117 -11.37 -10.04 3.33
CA LYS A 117 -11.07 -9.54 4.68
C LYS A 117 -9.96 -8.49 4.71
N PHE A 118 -9.71 -7.80 3.60
CA PHE A 118 -8.75 -6.71 3.48
C PHE A 118 -9.39 -5.52 2.75
N HIS A 119 -9.57 -4.40 3.44
CA HIS A 119 -10.15 -3.18 2.85
C HIS A 119 -9.06 -2.32 2.22
N SER A 120 -8.82 -2.53 0.91
CA SER A 120 -7.75 -1.83 0.18
C SER A 120 -7.82 -0.30 0.30
N THR A 121 -9.01 0.30 0.22
CA THR A 121 -9.19 1.76 0.36
C THR A 121 -8.77 2.29 1.73
N TYR A 122 -9.01 1.54 2.81
CA TYR A 122 -8.52 1.93 4.14
C TYR A 122 -7.00 1.99 4.17
N TRP A 123 -6.33 0.97 3.63
CA TRP A 123 -4.86 0.93 3.60
C TRP A 123 -4.25 1.98 2.69
N ALA A 124 -4.90 2.30 1.56
CA ALA A 124 -4.52 3.44 0.73
C ALA A 124 -4.61 4.76 1.52
N ALA A 125 -5.75 5.00 2.19
CA ALA A 125 -5.95 6.18 3.01
C ALA A 125 -4.92 6.27 4.15
N LYS A 126 -4.58 5.14 4.78
CA LYS A 126 -3.55 5.07 5.82
C LYS A 126 -2.15 5.39 5.26
N PHE A 127 -1.77 4.85 4.11
CA PHE A 127 -0.50 5.14 3.45
C PHE A 127 -0.31 6.64 3.18
N PHE A 128 -1.38 7.31 2.76
CA PHE A 128 -1.39 8.76 2.53
C PHE A 128 -1.60 9.61 3.78
N GLY A 129 -1.73 9.01 4.98
CA GLY A 129 -1.93 9.74 6.23
C GLY A 129 -3.31 10.38 6.38
N ILE A 130 -4.31 9.92 5.62
CA ILE A 130 -5.70 10.42 5.65
C ILE A 130 -6.44 9.82 6.86
N VAL A 131 -6.10 8.59 7.25
CA VAL A 131 -6.68 7.95 8.44
C VAL A 131 -6.05 8.58 9.68
N ASN A 132 -6.87 9.26 10.49
CA ASN A 132 -6.43 9.77 11.79
C ASN A 132 -6.29 8.62 12.80
N GLU A 133 -5.07 8.33 13.24
CA GLU A 133 -4.79 7.32 14.28
C GLU A 133 -4.79 7.89 15.72
N GLU A 134 -4.74 9.22 15.89
CA GLU A 134 -4.53 9.88 17.18
C GLU A 134 -5.69 9.70 18.17
N LEU A 135 -6.94 9.58 17.69
CA LEU A 135 -8.11 9.36 18.54
C LEU A 135 -8.04 8.03 19.34
N THR A 136 -7.25 7.06 18.88
CA THR A 136 -7.09 5.76 19.56
C THR A 136 -6.01 5.78 20.64
N LYS A 137 -4.91 6.53 20.46
CA LYS A 137 -3.84 6.65 21.46
C LYS A 137 -4.27 7.50 22.65
N GLN A 138 -5.05 8.56 22.42
CA GLN A 138 -5.51 9.44 23.49
C GLN A 138 -6.53 8.75 24.40
N LEU A 139 -7.36 7.85 23.83
CA LEU A 139 -8.29 7.02 24.61
C LEU A 139 -7.55 5.95 25.43
N LEU A 140 -6.52 5.29 24.87
CA LEU A 140 -5.72 4.31 25.61
C LEU A 140 -4.95 4.92 26.78
N ILE A 141 -4.37 6.11 26.60
CA ILE A 141 -3.67 6.84 27.67
C ILE A 141 -4.64 7.24 28.80
N CYS A 142 -5.85 7.69 28.46
CA CYS A 142 -6.88 8.00 29.48
C CYS A 142 -7.32 6.75 30.28
N ILE A 143 -7.43 5.58 29.64
CA ILE A 143 -7.87 4.35 30.32
C ILE A 143 -6.76 3.81 31.25
N THR A 144 -5.49 3.85 30.86
CA THR A 144 -4.39 3.44 31.75
C THR A 144 -4.20 4.39 32.93
N CYS A 145 -4.41 5.70 32.75
CA CYS A 145 -4.41 6.65 33.87
C CYS A 145 -5.55 6.41 34.87
N MET A 146 -6.72 5.90 34.45
CA MET A 146 -7.81 5.59 35.39
C MET A 146 -7.65 4.25 36.12
N GLN A 147 -6.85 3.31 35.62
CA GLN A 147 -6.58 2.02 36.30
C GLN A 147 -5.43 2.08 37.32
N GLN A 148 -4.71 3.20 37.40
CA GLN A 148 -3.67 3.43 38.42
C GLN A 148 -4.17 4.18 39.67
N ILE A 149 -5.47 4.46 39.74
CA ILE A 149 -6.13 5.12 40.88
C ILE A 149 -7.10 4.13 41.53
N TYR A 150 -6.62 2.96 41.97
CA TYR A 150 -7.26 2.10 42.96
C TYR A 150 -6.20 1.28 43.69
#